data_AF-A0A2W5MT87-F1
#
_entry.id   AF-A0A2W5MT87-F1
#
_cell.length_a   1.000
_cell.length_b   1.000
_cell.length_c   1.000
_cell.angle_alpha   90.00
_cell.angle_beta   90.00
_cell.angle_gamma   90.00
#
_symmetry.space_group_name_H-M   'P 1'
#
loop_
_entity.id
_entity.type
_entity.pdbx_description
1 polymer ?
#
loop_
_entity_poly.entity_id
_entity_poly.type
_entity_poly.pdbx_seq_one_letter_code
_entity_poly.pdbx_strand_id
1 'polypeptide(L)'
;VKGAKIEDLKYVHSHLHALPQCRKIIKELGLKPFVHADTAGAAEEVAAKNDKEHAAIASSLAGEIYGLDVLRKDVQDADHNTTRFVVLSKEAHVPALDDKIIYITSFVFVVRNIPAALYKALGGFSTNGVNMIKLESYVNPSFQAAQFYAEVIGHPESRPLQLAMQELGFFAKEVTILGTYPANPFRNK
;
A
#
# COMPACT_ATOMS: atom_id res chain seq x y z
N VAL A 1 19.20 -14.19 17.74
CA VAL A 1 19.30 -14.30 19.23
C VAL A 1 20.53 -13.55 19.70
N LYS A 2 20.55 -13.02 20.93
CA LYS A 2 21.72 -12.28 21.45
C LYS A 2 23.02 -13.07 21.30
N GLY A 3 24.03 -12.46 20.69
CA GLY A 3 25.34 -13.09 20.47
C GLY A 3 25.32 -14.29 19.51
N ALA A 4 24.31 -14.38 18.63
CA ALA A 4 24.34 -15.27 17.46
C ALA A 4 25.23 -14.66 16.35
N LYS A 5 25.84 -15.50 15.54
CA LYS A 5 26.60 -15.12 14.35
C LYS A 5 25.93 -15.66 13.10
N ILE A 6 26.22 -15.07 11.95
CA ILE A 6 25.72 -15.54 10.64
C ILE A 6 26.11 -17.01 10.40
N GLU A 7 27.31 -17.41 10.83
CA GLU A 7 27.85 -18.76 10.71
C GLU A 7 27.04 -19.81 11.49
N ASP A 8 26.30 -19.40 12.53
CA ASP A 8 25.50 -20.32 13.35
C ASP A 8 24.19 -20.72 12.62
N LEU A 9 23.75 -19.93 11.64
CA LEU A 9 22.40 -20.00 11.07
C LEU A 9 22.22 -21.22 10.15
N LYS A 10 21.10 -21.94 10.34
CA LYS A 10 20.64 -23.00 9.43
C LYS A 10 19.24 -22.75 8.90
N TYR A 11 18.43 -22.02 9.66
CA TYR A 11 17.00 -21.84 9.41
C TYR A 11 16.62 -20.36 9.40
N VAL A 12 15.70 -20.00 8.51
CA VAL A 12 15.18 -18.63 8.41
C VAL A 12 13.66 -18.61 8.37
N HIS A 13 13.07 -17.82 9.25
CA HIS A 13 11.62 -17.74 9.46
C HIS A 13 11.10 -16.40 8.94
N SER A 14 10.04 -16.42 8.14
CA SER A 14 9.34 -15.19 7.74
C SER A 14 8.00 -15.49 7.05
N HIS A 15 7.29 -14.43 6.72
CA HIS A 15 6.04 -14.51 5.96
C HIS A 15 6.27 -15.04 4.53
N LEU A 16 5.24 -15.69 3.96
CA LEU A 16 5.28 -16.23 2.59
C LEU A 16 5.58 -15.16 1.52
N HIS A 17 5.26 -13.90 1.78
CA HIS A 17 5.61 -12.78 0.88
C HIS A 17 7.05 -12.25 1.08
N ALA A 18 7.63 -12.39 2.26
CA ALA A 18 8.95 -11.85 2.58
C ALA A 18 10.08 -12.79 2.13
N LEU A 19 9.91 -14.11 2.27
CA LEU A 19 10.93 -15.09 1.86
C LEU A 19 11.30 -14.98 0.36
N PRO A 20 10.34 -14.86 -0.59
CA PRO A 20 10.66 -14.70 -2.01
C PRO A 20 11.32 -13.36 -2.35
N GLN A 21 11.18 -12.36 -1.48
CA GLN A 21 11.81 -11.04 -1.61
C GLN A 21 13.23 -11.02 -1.05
N CYS A 22 13.71 -12.08 -0.42
CA CYS A 22 15.06 -12.17 0.17
C CYS A 22 15.81 -13.42 -0.33
N ARG A 23 15.56 -13.86 -1.57
CA ARG A 23 16.09 -15.15 -2.04
C ARG A 23 17.60 -15.14 -2.20
N LYS A 24 18.19 -14.00 -2.56
CA LYS A 24 19.65 -13.88 -2.75
C LYS A 24 20.38 -14.21 -1.46
N ILE A 25 19.97 -13.59 -0.35
CA ILE A 25 20.62 -13.79 0.95
C ILE A 25 20.37 -15.20 1.51
N ILE A 26 19.16 -15.74 1.34
CA ILE A 26 18.81 -17.09 1.81
C ILE A 26 19.69 -18.12 1.10
N LYS A 27 19.91 -17.95 -0.20
CA LYS A 27 20.78 -18.81 -1.00
C LYS A 27 22.27 -18.60 -0.66
N GLU A 28 22.72 -17.36 -0.51
CA GLU A 28 24.11 -17.00 -0.13
C GLU A 28 24.50 -17.69 1.17
N LEU A 29 23.61 -17.69 2.15
CA LEU A 29 23.85 -18.25 3.49
C LEU A 29 23.45 -19.73 3.62
N GLY A 30 22.92 -20.35 2.56
CA GLY A 30 22.51 -21.77 2.59
C GLY A 30 21.37 -22.07 3.57
N LEU A 31 20.52 -21.09 3.88
CA LEU A 31 19.47 -21.21 4.90
C LEU A 31 18.26 -21.98 4.37
N LYS A 32 17.66 -22.79 5.24
CA LYS A 32 16.38 -23.46 4.96
C LYS A 32 15.21 -22.56 5.40
N PRO A 33 14.34 -22.13 4.46
CA PRO A 33 13.23 -21.23 4.80
C PRO A 33 12.07 -21.97 5.49
N PHE A 34 11.50 -21.34 6.49
CA PHE A 34 10.27 -21.73 7.20
C PHE A 34 9.22 -20.64 7.06
N VAL A 35 8.04 -21.03 6.57
CA VAL A 35 6.92 -20.10 6.39
C VAL A 35 6.24 -19.89 7.73
N HIS A 36 6.11 -18.63 8.11
CA HIS A 36 5.39 -18.18 9.29
C HIS A 36 4.15 -17.35 8.88
N ALA A 37 3.20 -17.21 9.80
CA ALA A 37 1.94 -16.49 9.57
C ALA A 37 2.13 -14.99 9.30
N ASP A 38 3.17 -14.38 9.88
CA ASP A 38 3.58 -13.00 9.65
C ASP A 38 5.07 -12.79 10.01
N THR A 39 5.63 -11.64 9.66
CA THR A 39 7.06 -11.33 9.86
C THR A 39 7.43 -10.98 11.30
N ALA A 40 6.53 -10.37 12.07
CA ALA A 40 6.77 -10.02 13.46
C ALA A 40 6.66 -11.25 14.39
N GLY A 41 5.67 -12.11 14.15
CA GLY A 41 5.53 -13.39 14.83
C GLY A 41 6.69 -14.34 14.54
N ALA A 42 7.31 -14.25 13.35
CA ALA A 42 8.54 -15.00 13.06
C ALA A 42 9.71 -14.57 13.97
N ALA A 43 9.81 -13.26 14.26
CA ALA A 43 10.80 -12.75 15.21
C ALA A 43 10.47 -13.18 16.65
N GLU A 44 9.19 -13.13 17.04
CA GLU A 44 8.73 -13.63 18.34
C GLU A 44 9.09 -15.12 18.54
N GLU A 45 8.79 -15.97 17.55
CA GLU A 45 9.07 -17.40 17.59
C GLU A 45 10.58 -17.66 17.73
N VAL A 46 11.41 -16.95 16.96
CA VAL A 46 12.88 -17.07 17.06
C VAL A 46 13.39 -16.63 18.43
N ALA A 47 12.83 -15.55 19.00
CA ALA A 47 13.18 -15.11 20.34
C ALA A 47 12.77 -16.15 21.40
N ALA A 48 11.56 -16.71 21.29
CA ALA A 48 11.04 -17.73 22.20
C ALA A 48 11.82 -19.05 22.12
N LYS A 49 12.25 -19.46 20.92
CA LYS A 49 13.12 -20.64 20.74
C LYS A 49 14.49 -20.46 21.39
N ASN A 50 15.02 -19.24 21.39
CA ASN A 50 16.34 -18.91 21.91
C ASN A 50 17.46 -19.83 21.36
N ASP A 51 17.32 -20.25 20.10
CA ASP A 51 18.26 -21.12 19.39
C ASP A 51 19.04 -20.28 18.36
N LYS A 52 20.38 -20.40 18.38
CA LYS A 52 21.26 -19.66 17.47
C LYS A 52 21.19 -20.17 16.02
N GLU A 53 20.68 -21.38 15.79
CA GLU A 53 20.51 -21.92 14.44
C GLU A 53 19.34 -21.26 13.68
N HIS A 54 18.49 -20.53 14.39
CA HIS A 54 17.26 -19.92 13.88
C HIS A 54 17.38 -18.39 13.76
N ALA A 55 17.08 -17.87 12.58
CA ALA A 55 16.94 -16.44 12.31
C ALA A 55 15.54 -16.09 11.80
N ALA A 56 15.16 -14.82 11.92
CA ALA A 56 13.95 -14.27 11.31
C ALA A 56 14.30 -13.16 10.32
N ILE A 57 13.54 -13.08 9.22
CA ILE A 57 13.48 -11.88 8.37
C ILE A 57 12.26 -11.09 8.83
N ALA A 58 12.50 -9.95 9.47
CA ALA A 58 11.48 -9.11 10.06
C ALA A 58 11.89 -7.63 10.01
N SER A 59 11.00 -6.73 10.44
CA SER A 59 11.35 -5.33 10.62
C SER A 59 12.38 -5.16 11.75
N SER A 60 13.20 -4.11 11.68
CA SER A 60 14.12 -3.77 12.77
C SER A 60 13.39 -3.53 14.09
N LEU A 61 12.21 -2.92 14.03
CA LEU A 61 11.32 -2.71 15.17
C LEU A 61 10.91 -4.02 15.86
N ALA A 62 10.60 -5.08 15.10
CA ALA A 62 10.31 -6.39 15.69
C ALA A 62 11.53 -6.97 16.41
N GLY A 63 12.73 -6.78 15.84
CA GLY A 63 13.98 -7.15 16.50
C GLY A 63 14.17 -6.44 17.85
N GLU A 64 13.89 -5.15 17.92
CA GLU A 64 13.96 -4.35 19.15
C GLU A 64 12.95 -4.82 20.20
N ILE A 65 11.68 -5.01 19.81
CA ILE A 65 10.61 -5.46 20.71
C ILE A 65 10.95 -6.81 21.36
N TYR A 66 11.48 -7.76 20.59
CA TYR A 66 11.78 -9.11 21.06
C TYR A 66 13.24 -9.29 21.53
N GLY A 67 14.03 -8.21 21.61
CA GLY A 67 15.40 -8.25 22.10
C GLY A 67 16.35 -9.10 21.26
N LEU A 68 16.15 -9.14 19.95
CA LEU A 68 16.98 -9.87 18.99
C LEU A 68 18.07 -8.99 18.39
N ASP A 69 19.25 -9.59 18.16
CA ASP A 69 20.33 -8.93 17.43
C ASP A 69 20.09 -8.94 15.92
N VAL A 70 20.32 -7.79 15.27
CA VAL A 70 20.26 -7.65 13.81
C VAL A 70 21.59 -8.11 13.21
N LEU A 71 21.56 -9.24 12.50
CA LEU A 71 22.78 -9.84 11.90
C LEU A 71 23.12 -9.25 10.52
N ARG A 72 22.12 -8.79 9.77
CA ARG A 72 22.29 -8.11 8.48
C ARG A 72 21.09 -7.20 8.22
N LYS A 73 21.35 -5.99 7.70
CA LYS A 73 20.32 -5.02 7.31
C LYS A 73 20.08 -5.08 5.79
N ASP A 74 18.94 -4.56 5.36
CA ASP A 74 18.60 -4.37 3.95
C ASP A 74 18.77 -5.63 3.10
N VAL A 75 18.22 -6.74 3.60
CA VAL A 75 18.40 -8.09 3.03
C VAL A 75 17.45 -8.41 1.87
N GLN A 76 16.58 -7.47 1.51
CA GLN A 76 15.67 -7.57 0.38
C GLN A 76 16.43 -7.62 -0.97
N ASP A 77 15.88 -8.33 -1.93
CA ASP A 77 16.44 -8.52 -3.26
C ASP A 77 16.31 -7.26 -4.14
N ALA A 78 15.36 -6.38 -3.80
CA ALA A 78 14.99 -5.17 -4.55
C ALA A 78 14.79 -3.97 -3.61
N ASP A 79 15.52 -2.89 -3.88
CA ASP A 79 15.60 -1.72 -2.99
C ASP A 79 14.38 -0.78 -3.08
N HIS A 80 13.50 -0.99 -4.06
CA HIS A 80 12.36 -0.11 -4.34
C HIS A 80 11.04 -0.58 -3.71
N ASN A 81 11.07 -1.54 -2.78
CA ASN A 81 9.85 -2.01 -2.12
C ASN A 81 9.29 -0.95 -1.17
N THR A 82 8.22 -0.28 -1.59
CA THR A 82 7.55 0.78 -0.82
C THR A 82 6.11 0.39 -0.55
N THR A 83 5.70 0.40 0.72
CA THR A 83 4.30 0.22 1.11
C THR A 83 3.65 1.58 1.33
N ARG A 84 2.55 1.83 0.62
CA ARG A 84 1.75 3.03 0.81
C ARG A 84 0.68 2.77 1.87
N PHE A 85 0.66 3.61 2.90
CA PHE A 85 -0.37 3.63 3.93
C PHE A 85 -1.32 4.82 3.72
N VAL A 86 -2.55 4.67 4.21
CA VAL A 86 -3.54 5.75 4.35
C VAL A 86 -3.96 5.82 5.81
N VAL A 87 -4.12 7.03 6.34
CA VAL A 87 -4.58 7.26 7.72
C VAL A 87 -6.08 7.53 7.67
N LEU A 88 -6.86 6.81 8.47
CA LEU A 88 -8.31 6.92 8.49
C LEU A 88 -8.78 7.64 9.76
N SER A 89 -9.82 8.46 9.62
CA SER A 89 -10.53 9.10 10.72
C SER A 89 -12.03 8.82 10.57
N LYS A 90 -12.74 8.76 11.69
CA LYS A 90 -14.21 8.67 11.69
C LYS A 90 -14.85 9.98 11.30
N GLU A 91 -14.24 11.10 11.67
CA GLU A 91 -14.73 12.44 11.37
C GLU A 91 -14.22 12.89 10.01
N ALA A 92 -15.15 13.36 9.18
CA ALA A 92 -14.80 13.94 7.90
C ALA A 92 -14.07 15.27 8.13
N HIS A 93 -12.84 15.35 7.61
CA HIS A 93 -12.05 16.57 7.61
C HIS A 93 -11.52 16.80 6.21
N VAL A 94 -11.97 17.88 5.57
CA VAL A 94 -11.40 18.37 4.32
C VAL A 94 -10.50 19.55 4.69
N PRO A 95 -9.18 19.48 4.43
CA PRO A 95 -8.29 20.60 4.70
C PRO A 95 -8.72 21.82 3.87
N ALA A 96 -8.45 23.03 4.35
CA ALA A 96 -8.66 24.22 3.54
C ALA A 96 -7.76 24.16 2.28
N LEU A 97 -8.27 24.67 1.16
CA LEU A 97 -7.51 24.77 -0.07
C LEU A 97 -6.32 25.74 0.08
N ASP A 98 -5.11 25.24 -0.15
CA ASP A 98 -3.87 26.01 -0.24
C ASP A 98 -3.13 25.65 -1.55
N ASP A 99 -2.88 26.65 -2.40
CA ASP A 99 -2.23 26.47 -3.71
C ASP A 99 -0.79 25.91 -3.60
N LYS A 100 -0.17 25.98 -2.41
CA LYS A 100 1.17 25.43 -2.16
C LYS A 100 1.15 23.92 -1.87
N ILE A 101 -0.04 23.35 -1.65
CA ILE A 101 -0.21 21.94 -1.27
C ILE A 101 -0.81 21.18 -2.45
N ILE A 102 -0.17 20.07 -2.80
CA ILE A 102 -0.74 19.09 -3.72
C ILE A 102 -1.70 18.22 -2.90
N TYR A 103 -2.98 18.22 -3.26
CA TYR A 103 -3.99 17.38 -2.61
C TYR A 103 -4.26 16.12 -3.43
N ILE A 104 -4.56 15.03 -2.72
CA ILE A 104 -5.13 13.82 -3.30
C ILE A 104 -6.57 13.71 -2.80
N THR A 105 -7.49 13.48 -3.72
CA THR A 105 -8.89 13.15 -3.39
C THR A 105 -9.17 11.72 -3.80
N SER A 106 -9.60 10.91 -2.84
CA SER A 106 -10.03 9.53 -3.03
C SER A 106 -11.54 9.44 -3.04
N PHE A 107 -12.09 8.67 -3.97
CA PHE A 107 -13.53 8.48 -4.09
C PHE A 107 -13.86 7.12 -4.70
N VAL A 108 -15.09 6.68 -4.46
CA VAL A 108 -15.67 5.50 -5.11
C VAL A 108 -16.86 5.90 -5.96
N PHE A 109 -17.11 5.13 -7.02
CA PHE A 109 -18.27 5.32 -7.89
C PHE A 109 -18.65 4.01 -8.56
N VAL A 110 -19.92 3.88 -8.94
CA VAL A 110 -20.44 2.73 -9.70
C VAL A 110 -20.79 3.19 -11.10
N VAL A 111 -20.24 2.53 -12.13
CA VAL A 111 -20.63 2.83 -13.51
C VAL A 111 -21.93 2.13 -13.86
N ARG A 112 -22.71 2.75 -14.75
CA ARG A 112 -23.88 2.08 -15.34
C ARG A 112 -23.43 0.95 -16.26
N ASN A 113 -24.19 -0.14 -16.35
CA ASN A 113 -23.90 -1.25 -17.25
C ASN A 113 -24.26 -0.92 -18.70
N ILE A 114 -23.47 -0.05 -19.35
CA ILE A 114 -23.59 0.33 -20.76
C ILE A 114 -22.20 0.32 -21.44
N PRO A 115 -22.12 0.12 -22.77
CA PRO A 115 -20.86 0.26 -23.49
C PRO A 115 -20.21 1.63 -23.24
N ALA A 116 -18.88 1.61 -23.08
CA ALA A 116 -18.06 2.79 -22.79
C ALA A 116 -18.41 3.53 -21.49
N ALA A 117 -19.09 2.90 -20.53
CA ALA A 117 -19.49 3.55 -19.28
C ALA A 117 -18.30 4.13 -18.50
N LEU A 118 -17.21 3.37 -18.36
CA LEU A 118 -16.01 3.87 -17.67
C LEU A 118 -15.36 5.02 -18.45
N TYR A 119 -15.22 4.90 -19.77
CA TYR A 119 -14.66 5.98 -20.60
C TYR A 119 -15.45 7.29 -20.43
N LYS A 120 -16.78 7.22 -20.47
CA LYS A 120 -17.65 8.39 -20.25
C LYS A 120 -17.51 8.95 -18.84
N ALA A 121 -17.45 8.09 -17.81
CA ALA A 121 -17.26 8.51 -16.43
C ALA A 121 -15.92 9.23 -16.20
N LEU A 122 -14.88 8.89 -16.97
CA LEU A 122 -13.55 9.49 -16.85
C LEU A 122 -13.34 10.75 -17.72
N GLY A 123 -14.27 11.06 -18.63
CA GLY A 123 -14.15 12.16 -19.59
C GLY A 123 -13.83 13.51 -18.96
N GLY A 124 -14.59 13.88 -17.93
CA GLY A 124 -14.44 15.15 -17.21
C GLY A 124 -13.07 15.33 -16.55
N PHE A 125 -12.43 14.26 -16.10
CA PHE A 125 -11.08 14.36 -15.51
C PHE A 125 -10.05 14.71 -16.58
N SER A 126 -10.14 14.08 -17.75
CA SER A 126 -9.24 14.34 -18.87
C SER A 126 -9.40 15.77 -19.42
N THR A 127 -10.63 16.20 -19.68
CA THR A 127 -10.92 17.51 -20.29
C THR A 127 -10.68 18.69 -19.36
N ASN A 128 -10.69 18.47 -18.03
CA ASN A 128 -10.35 19.49 -17.03
C ASN A 128 -8.90 19.39 -16.53
N GLY A 129 -8.06 18.53 -17.10
CA GLY A 129 -6.65 18.42 -16.70
C GLY A 129 -6.43 17.87 -15.28
N VAL A 130 -7.35 17.04 -14.78
CA VAL A 130 -7.26 16.40 -13.46
C VAL A 130 -6.54 15.07 -13.58
N ASN A 131 -5.35 14.97 -12.99
CA ASN A 131 -4.54 13.76 -13.07
C ASN A 131 -5.08 12.64 -12.16
N MET A 132 -5.32 11.46 -12.72
CA MET A 132 -5.74 10.27 -11.97
C MET A 132 -4.53 9.37 -11.68
N ILE A 133 -4.30 9.07 -10.40
CA ILE A 133 -3.07 8.40 -9.93
C ILE A 133 -3.32 6.97 -9.44
N LYS A 134 -4.59 6.58 -9.29
CA LYS A 134 -5.00 5.21 -8.95
C LYS A 134 -6.41 4.99 -9.47
N LEU A 135 -6.63 3.84 -10.09
CA LEU A 135 -7.94 3.39 -10.54
C LEU A 135 -8.00 1.87 -10.40
N GLU A 136 -8.89 1.39 -9.54
CA GLU A 136 -9.08 -0.03 -9.28
C GLU A 136 -10.54 -0.39 -9.48
N SER A 137 -10.79 -1.43 -10.28
CA SER A 137 -12.12 -1.98 -10.47
C SER A 137 -12.41 -3.05 -9.42
N TYR A 138 -13.64 -3.03 -8.92
CA TYR A 138 -14.21 -4.07 -8.11
C TYR A 138 -15.54 -4.48 -8.73
N VAL A 139 -15.64 -5.75 -9.12
CA VAL A 139 -16.86 -6.31 -9.71
C VAL A 139 -17.48 -7.25 -8.70
N ASN A 140 -18.75 -7.04 -8.40
CA ASN A 140 -19.48 -7.94 -7.50
C ASN A 140 -19.65 -9.33 -8.16
N PRO A 141 -19.89 -10.39 -7.37
CA PRO A 141 -20.04 -11.75 -7.93
C PRO A 141 -21.16 -11.91 -8.97
N SER A 142 -22.16 -11.01 -8.98
CA SER A 142 -23.23 -11.02 -9.98
C SER A 142 -22.85 -10.37 -11.32
N PHE A 143 -21.68 -9.74 -11.42
CA PHE A 143 -21.20 -9.01 -12.61
C PHE A 143 -22.15 -7.92 -13.11
N GLN A 144 -23.12 -7.49 -12.30
CA GLN A 144 -24.14 -6.55 -12.73
C GLN A 144 -23.71 -5.09 -12.60
N ALA A 145 -22.77 -4.80 -11.71
CA ALA A 145 -22.26 -3.47 -11.45
C ALA A 145 -20.75 -3.51 -11.18
N ALA A 146 -20.01 -2.63 -11.86
CA ALA A 146 -18.61 -2.41 -11.60
C ALA A 146 -18.47 -1.14 -10.73
N GLN A 147 -17.98 -1.34 -9.52
CA GLN A 147 -17.56 -0.26 -8.64
C GLN A 147 -16.09 0.05 -8.92
N PHE A 148 -15.71 1.31 -8.76
CA PHE A 148 -14.35 1.76 -8.93
C PHE A 148 -13.92 2.52 -7.69
N TYR A 149 -12.68 2.27 -7.26
CA TYR A 149 -11.94 3.14 -6.36
C TYR A 149 -10.98 3.97 -7.19
N ALA A 150 -11.01 5.29 -7.03
CA ALA A 150 -10.15 6.21 -7.75
C ALA A 150 -9.49 7.22 -6.81
N GLU A 151 -8.29 7.65 -7.21
CA GLU A 151 -7.60 8.78 -6.61
C GLU A 151 -7.13 9.75 -7.67
N VAL A 152 -7.31 11.03 -7.41
CA VAL A 152 -6.90 12.12 -8.31
C VAL A 152 -6.06 13.15 -7.57
N ILE A 153 -5.16 13.81 -8.30
CA ILE A 153 -4.52 15.03 -7.82
C ILE A 153 -5.51 16.17 -7.98
N GLY A 154 -5.98 16.69 -6.86
CA GLY A 154 -6.96 17.76 -6.85
C GLY A 154 -7.67 17.89 -5.50
N HIS A 155 -8.14 19.09 -5.22
CA HIS A 155 -8.93 19.44 -4.06
C HIS A 155 -10.41 19.62 -4.46
N PRO A 156 -11.41 19.17 -3.67
CA PRO A 156 -12.82 19.29 -4.06
C PRO A 156 -13.32 20.72 -4.28
N GLU A 157 -12.65 21.70 -3.69
CA GLU A 157 -12.93 23.13 -3.89
C GLU A 157 -12.26 23.71 -5.14
N SER A 158 -11.35 22.97 -5.80
CA SER A 158 -10.72 23.44 -7.02
C SER A 158 -11.67 23.34 -8.20
N ARG A 159 -11.73 24.39 -9.02
CA ARG A 159 -12.62 24.45 -10.18
C ARG A 159 -12.45 23.26 -11.15
N PRO A 160 -11.23 22.81 -11.50
CA PRO A 160 -11.04 21.65 -12.36
C PRO A 160 -11.67 20.37 -11.80
N LEU A 161 -11.50 20.11 -10.50
CA LEU A 161 -12.06 18.90 -9.90
C LEU A 161 -13.58 19.00 -9.74
N GLN A 162 -14.13 20.18 -9.42
CA GLN A 162 -15.59 20.38 -9.38
C GLN A 162 -16.25 20.04 -10.71
N LEU A 163 -15.68 20.52 -11.82
CA LEU A 163 -16.20 20.24 -13.17
C LEU A 163 -16.12 18.75 -13.51
N ALA A 164 -14.98 18.11 -13.20
CA ALA A 164 -14.81 16.67 -13.43
C ALA A 164 -15.79 15.82 -12.60
N MET A 165 -15.96 16.14 -11.32
CA MET A 165 -16.89 15.43 -10.42
C MET A 165 -18.35 15.66 -10.81
N GLN A 166 -18.69 16.86 -11.31
CA GLN A 166 -20.01 17.14 -11.85
C GLN A 166 -20.31 16.27 -13.08
N GLU A 167 -19.37 16.17 -14.02
CA GLU A 167 -19.51 15.31 -15.21
C GLU A 167 -19.62 13.82 -14.82
N LEU A 168 -18.78 13.37 -13.89
CA LEU A 168 -18.84 12.00 -13.34
C LEU A 168 -20.25 11.67 -12.80
N GLY A 169 -20.89 12.62 -12.11
CA GLY A 169 -22.24 12.45 -11.56
C GLY A 169 -23.33 12.15 -12.60
N PHE A 170 -23.13 12.50 -13.89
CA PHE A 170 -24.06 12.15 -14.96
C PHE A 170 -23.92 10.70 -15.42
N PHE A 171 -22.68 10.16 -15.42
CA PHE A 171 -22.37 8.84 -15.98
C PHE A 171 -22.25 7.74 -14.93
N ALA A 172 -22.04 8.10 -13.67
CA ALA A 172 -21.92 7.18 -12.55
C ALA A 172 -23.12 7.27 -11.58
N LYS A 173 -23.16 6.33 -10.64
CA LYS A 173 -24.04 6.33 -9.46
C LYS A 173 -23.18 6.17 -8.22
N GLU A 174 -23.75 6.50 -7.06
CA GLU A 174 -23.13 6.24 -5.74
C GLU A 174 -21.73 6.86 -5.61
N VAL A 175 -21.53 8.03 -6.23
CA VAL A 175 -20.26 8.75 -6.15
C VAL A 175 -20.07 9.24 -4.71
N THR A 176 -19.04 8.72 -4.05
CA THR A 176 -18.76 9.02 -2.64
C THR A 176 -17.30 9.39 -2.49
N ILE A 177 -17.04 10.62 -2.04
CA ILE A 177 -15.68 11.04 -1.64
C ILE A 177 -15.35 10.37 -0.31
N LEU A 178 -14.23 9.66 -0.28
CA LEU A 178 -13.73 8.96 0.91
C LEU A 178 -12.80 9.85 1.74
N GLY A 179 -12.13 10.81 1.11
CA GLY A 179 -11.30 11.79 1.79
C GLY A 179 -10.44 12.60 0.83
N THR A 180 -10.04 13.78 1.31
CA THR A 180 -9.07 14.66 0.64
C THR A 180 -7.94 14.94 1.61
N TYR A 181 -6.70 14.70 1.20
CA TYR A 181 -5.54 14.79 2.06
C TYR A 181 -4.30 15.28 1.30
N PRO A 182 -3.32 15.91 1.98
CA PRO A 182 -2.06 16.30 1.36
C PRO A 182 -1.32 15.11 0.75
N ALA A 183 -0.76 15.30 -0.44
CA ALA A 183 0.12 14.34 -1.07
C ALA A 183 1.42 14.19 -0.26
N ASN A 184 1.91 12.95 -0.17
CA ASN A 184 3.23 12.72 0.42
C ASN A 184 4.31 13.39 -0.47
N PRO A 185 5.30 14.11 0.12
CA PRO A 185 6.38 14.76 -0.64
C PRO A 185 7.19 13.83 -1.55
N PHE A 186 7.16 12.52 -1.30
CA PHE A 186 7.75 11.51 -2.19
C PHE A 186 7.27 11.63 -3.65
N ARG A 187 6.07 12.17 -3.89
CA ARG A 187 5.51 12.37 -5.24
C ARG A 187 6.09 13.56 -6.01
N ASN A 188 6.89 14.41 -5.36
CA ASN A 188 7.56 15.55 -6.00
C ASN A 188 8.94 15.19 -6.57
N LYS A 189 9.29 13.90 -6.58
CA LYS A 189 10.54 13.37 -7.14
C LYS A 189 10.39 12.98 -8.60
#